data_AF-A0A936EKQ4-F1
#
_entry.id   AF-A0A936EKQ4-F1
#
_cell.length_a   1.000
_cell.length_b   1.000
_cell.length_c   1.000
_cell.angle_alpha   90.00
_cell.angle_beta   90.00
_cell.angle_gamma   90.00
#
_symmetry.space_group_name_H-M   'P 1'
#
loop_
_entity.id
_entity.type
_entity.pdbx_description
1 polymer ?
#
loop_
_entity_poly.entity_id
_entity_poly.type
_entity_poly.pdbx_seq_one_letter_code
_entity_poly.pdbx_strand_id
1 'polypeptide(L)'
;MQKLSKTIGKTLSSYTIAVNIQNKATGNLFQKKTKAKLLTRANSLVENFSIRDYLLTCFHYIHQNPSKAKLVKDLKDWPYSSYQDYYGDRNGTICNKSLAMKLLDLSEIDFKEDDSLELNHDIIKMLF
;
A
#
# COMPACT_ATOMS: atom_id res chain seq x y z
N MET A 1 19.11 17.05 -4.06
CA MET A 1 18.27 15.86 -4.34
C MET A 1 17.45 15.54 -3.10
N GLN A 2 16.13 15.36 -3.23
CA GLN A 2 15.22 15.19 -2.08
C GLN A 2 15.58 13.92 -1.26
N LYS A 3 15.55 14.03 0.09
CA LYS A 3 15.96 12.97 1.03
C LYS A 3 15.21 11.65 0.82
N LEU A 4 13.91 11.73 0.51
CA LEU A 4 13.05 10.57 0.25
C LEU A 4 13.54 9.76 -0.96
N SER A 5 13.72 10.42 -2.11
CA SER A 5 14.17 9.76 -3.34
C SER A 5 15.53 9.08 -3.17
N LYS A 6 16.48 9.73 -2.47
CA LYS A 6 17.79 9.14 -2.16
C LYS A 6 17.66 7.87 -1.29
N THR A 7 16.75 7.90 -0.32
CA THR A 7 16.54 6.78 0.62
C THR A 7 15.89 5.60 -0.09
N ILE A 8 14.87 5.85 -0.93
CA ILE A 8 14.26 4.81 -1.78
C ILE A 8 15.31 4.19 -2.69
N GLY A 9 16.11 5.00 -3.39
CA GLY A 9 17.17 4.52 -4.27
C GLY A 9 18.16 3.59 -3.56
N LYS A 10 18.63 3.98 -2.36
CA LYS A 10 19.51 3.14 -1.55
C LYS A 10 18.87 1.80 -1.16
N THR A 11 17.60 1.83 -0.75
CA THR A 11 16.85 0.63 -0.33
C THR A 11 16.69 -0.36 -1.49
N LEU A 12 16.31 0.14 -2.67
CA LEU A 12 16.16 -0.69 -3.88
C LEU A 12 17.52 -1.26 -4.33
N SER A 13 18.59 -0.45 -4.29
CA SER A 13 19.93 -0.90 -4.64
C SER A 13 20.45 -1.98 -3.68
N SER A 14 20.31 -1.79 -2.36
CA SER A 14 20.77 -2.78 -1.38
C SER A 14 20.03 -4.11 -1.52
N TYR A 15 18.71 -4.07 -1.76
CA TYR A 15 17.92 -5.28 -2.01
C TYR A 15 18.34 -5.98 -3.32
N THR A 16 18.54 -5.22 -4.40
CA THR A 16 19.01 -5.75 -5.69
C THR A 16 20.34 -6.46 -5.54
N ILE A 17 21.29 -5.87 -4.80
CA ILE A 17 22.59 -6.48 -4.53
C ILE A 17 22.43 -7.81 -3.81
N ALA A 18 21.65 -7.86 -2.73
CA ALA A 18 21.43 -9.08 -1.96
C ALA A 18 20.82 -10.21 -2.81
N VAL A 19 19.78 -9.91 -3.59
CA VAL A 19 19.11 -10.88 -4.46
C VAL A 19 20.04 -11.38 -5.57
N ASN A 20 20.85 -10.50 -6.17
CA ASN A 20 21.83 -10.88 -7.19
C ASN A 20 22.91 -11.81 -6.62
N ILE A 21 23.44 -11.51 -5.44
CA ILE A 21 24.41 -12.37 -4.74
C ILE A 21 23.79 -13.75 -4.47
N GLN A 22 22.59 -13.79 -3.88
CA GLN A 22 21.88 -15.03 -3.56
C GLN A 22 21.68 -15.93 -4.80
N ASN A 23 21.34 -15.32 -5.93
CA ASN A 23 21.03 -16.04 -7.18
C ASN A 23 22.22 -16.19 -8.13
N LYS A 24 23.44 -15.76 -7.72
CA LYS A 24 24.63 -15.70 -8.59
C LYS A 24 24.37 -14.97 -9.92
N ALA A 25 23.56 -13.92 -9.88
CA ALA A 25 23.11 -13.15 -11.02
C ALA A 25 23.68 -11.72 -11.02
N THR A 26 23.47 -10.97 -12.11
CA THR A 26 23.80 -9.55 -12.21
C THR A 26 22.67 -8.80 -12.93
N GLY A 27 22.62 -7.48 -12.77
CA GLY A 27 21.66 -6.62 -13.47
C GLY A 27 20.66 -5.91 -12.55
N ASN A 28 19.68 -5.27 -13.18
CA ASN A 28 18.64 -4.50 -12.50
C ASN A 28 17.48 -5.41 -12.10
N LEU A 29 17.01 -5.29 -10.85
CA LEU A 29 15.82 -6.01 -10.39
C LEU A 29 14.53 -5.16 -10.47
N PHE A 30 14.65 -3.85 -10.29
CA PHE A 30 13.50 -2.93 -10.25
C PHE A 30 13.36 -2.12 -11.56
N GLN A 31 12.12 -1.74 -11.87
CA GLN A 31 11.84 -0.79 -12.96
C GLN A 31 12.51 0.57 -12.71
N LYS A 32 12.88 1.27 -13.80
CA LYS A 32 13.49 2.59 -13.72
C LYS A 32 12.48 3.63 -13.24
N LYS A 33 12.92 4.50 -12.32
CA LYS A 33 12.17 5.63 -11.73
C LYS A 33 10.97 5.20 -10.86
N THR A 34 11.01 5.56 -9.59
CA THR A 34 9.86 5.41 -8.68
C THR A 34 8.85 6.54 -8.91
N LYS A 35 7.56 6.20 -8.97
CA LYS A 35 6.47 7.18 -8.97
C LYS A 35 6.08 7.53 -7.52
N ALA A 36 5.68 8.77 -7.29
CA ALA A 36 5.12 9.22 -6.01
C ALA A 36 3.90 10.08 -6.27
N LYS A 37 2.83 9.87 -5.49
CA LYS A 37 1.60 10.63 -5.57
C LYS A 37 1.28 11.28 -4.23
N LEU A 38 1.01 12.58 -4.24
CA LEU A 38 0.61 13.30 -3.05
C LEU A 38 -0.87 13.01 -2.77
N LEU A 39 -1.14 12.36 -1.62
CA LEU A 39 -2.50 11.95 -1.29
C LEU A 39 -3.37 13.11 -0.77
N THR A 40 -2.77 14.12 -0.13
CA THR A 40 -3.47 15.25 0.53
C THR A 40 -4.08 16.29 -0.40
N ARG A 41 -3.84 16.20 -1.73
CA ARG A 41 -4.39 17.14 -2.73
C ARG A 41 -5.52 16.54 -3.58
N ALA A 42 -6.06 15.39 -3.20
CA ALA A 42 -7.12 14.73 -3.97
C ALA A 42 -8.43 15.55 -4.08
N ASN A 43 -8.63 16.54 -3.19
CA ASN A 43 -9.81 17.42 -3.12
C ASN A 43 -10.09 18.21 -4.41
N SER A 44 -9.12 18.28 -5.33
CA SER A 44 -9.26 19.02 -6.59
C SER A 44 -9.52 18.12 -7.81
N LEU A 45 -9.68 16.81 -7.63
CA LEU A 45 -9.57 15.87 -8.76
C LEU A 45 -10.88 15.20 -9.17
N VAL A 46 -11.91 15.17 -8.31
CA VAL A 46 -13.24 14.64 -8.67
C VAL A 46 -14.32 15.43 -7.94
N GLU A 47 -15.22 16.05 -8.70
CA GLU A 47 -16.50 16.52 -8.18
C GLU A 47 -17.20 15.29 -7.58
N ASN A 48 -17.57 15.31 -6.29
CA ASN A 48 -18.31 14.25 -5.55
C ASN A 48 -17.52 13.31 -4.62
N PHE A 49 -16.19 13.37 -4.51
CA PHE A 49 -15.46 12.55 -3.52
C PHE A 49 -14.64 13.38 -2.53
N SER A 50 -14.64 12.96 -1.27
CA SER A 50 -13.86 13.58 -0.21
C SER A 50 -12.40 13.10 -0.22
N ILE A 51 -11.53 13.83 0.48
CA ILE A 51 -10.15 13.37 0.75
C ILE A 51 -10.11 12.00 1.41
N ARG A 52 -11.09 11.74 2.30
CA ARG A 52 -11.17 10.53 3.09
C ARG A 52 -11.48 9.34 2.19
N ASP A 53 -12.40 9.49 1.25
CA ASP A 53 -12.76 8.44 0.27
C ASP A 53 -11.54 8.03 -0.56
N TYR A 54 -10.75 9.02 -1.00
CA TYR A 54 -9.52 8.78 -1.74
C TYR A 54 -8.46 8.05 -0.89
N LEU A 55 -8.28 8.46 0.36
CA LEU A 55 -7.31 7.84 1.27
C LEU A 55 -7.70 6.41 1.65
N LEU A 56 -8.96 6.17 2.00
CA LEU A 56 -9.49 4.84 2.30
C LEU A 56 -9.40 3.93 1.09
N THR A 57 -9.80 4.41 -0.10
CA THR A 57 -9.68 3.62 -1.32
C THR A 57 -8.23 3.23 -1.60
N CYS A 58 -7.28 4.15 -1.43
CA CYS A 58 -5.85 3.85 -1.54
C CYS A 58 -5.41 2.77 -0.53
N PHE A 59 -5.84 2.90 0.72
CA PHE A 59 -5.51 1.97 1.80
C PHE A 59 -6.07 0.56 1.55
N HIS A 60 -7.34 0.44 1.20
CA HIS A 60 -7.96 -0.85 0.86
C HIS A 60 -7.41 -1.43 -0.44
N TYR A 61 -7.12 -0.60 -1.44
CA TYR A 61 -6.51 -1.05 -2.70
C TYR A 61 -5.20 -1.81 -2.45
N ILE A 62 -4.31 -1.26 -1.61
CA ILE A 62 -3.04 -1.90 -1.24
C ILE A 62 -3.28 -3.28 -0.61
N HIS A 63 -4.25 -3.38 0.31
CA HIS A 63 -4.54 -4.63 1.02
C HIS A 63 -5.28 -5.65 0.15
N GLN A 64 -6.15 -5.21 -0.77
CA GLN A 64 -6.91 -6.08 -1.66
C GLN A 64 -6.08 -6.59 -2.86
N ASN A 65 -4.93 -5.97 -3.17
CA ASN A 65 -4.07 -6.34 -4.30
C ASN A 65 -3.75 -7.84 -4.42
N PRO A 66 -3.38 -8.57 -3.35
CA PRO A 66 -3.11 -10.01 -3.44
C PRO A 66 -4.32 -10.82 -3.92
N SER A 67 -5.53 -10.49 -3.45
CA SER A 67 -6.77 -11.14 -3.89
C SER A 67 -7.14 -10.75 -5.32
N LYS A 68 -7.06 -9.44 -5.68
CA LYS A 68 -7.33 -8.96 -7.04
C LYS A 68 -6.35 -9.54 -8.08
N ALA A 69 -5.11 -9.80 -7.67
CA ALA A 69 -4.09 -10.48 -8.48
C ALA A 69 -4.22 -12.02 -8.47
N LYS A 70 -5.24 -12.58 -7.80
CA LYS A 70 -5.50 -14.02 -7.67
C LYS A 70 -4.36 -14.81 -7.01
N LEU A 71 -3.58 -14.17 -6.14
CA LEU A 71 -2.51 -14.82 -5.38
C LEU A 71 -3.07 -15.58 -4.16
N VAL A 72 -4.18 -15.09 -3.61
CA VAL A 72 -4.89 -15.68 -2.46
C VAL A 72 -6.40 -15.56 -2.65
N LYS A 73 -7.17 -16.43 -1.97
CA LYS A 73 -8.63 -16.34 -1.91
C LYS A 73 -9.08 -15.44 -0.77
N ASP A 74 -8.44 -15.57 0.39
CA ASP A 74 -8.65 -14.74 1.57
C ASP A 74 -7.43 -13.82 1.78
N LEU A 75 -7.67 -12.55 2.12
CA LEU A 75 -6.60 -11.58 2.39
C LEU A 75 -5.76 -11.96 3.62
N LYS A 76 -6.33 -12.73 4.55
CA LYS A 76 -5.61 -13.29 5.69
C LYS A 76 -4.54 -14.27 5.28
N ASP A 77 -4.67 -14.92 4.12
CA ASP A 77 -3.68 -15.90 3.64
C ASP A 77 -2.42 -15.23 3.07
N TRP A 78 -2.38 -13.89 2.96
CA TRP A 78 -1.24 -13.17 2.44
C TRP A 78 -0.32 -12.64 3.56
N PRO A 79 0.80 -13.31 3.90
CA PRO A 79 1.63 -12.91 5.03
C PRO A 79 2.46 -11.65 4.76
N TYR A 80 2.64 -11.28 3.48
CA TYR A 80 3.52 -10.22 3.01
C TYR A 80 2.85 -8.83 2.94
N SER A 81 1.76 -8.61 3.69
CA SER A 81 1.15 -7.29 3.87
C SER A 81 0.90 -7.02 5.35
N SER A 82 0.57 -5.78 5.68
CA SER A 82 0.10 -5.39 7.02
C SER A 82 -1.37 -5.71 7.26
N TYR A 83 -2.07 -6.37 6.33
CA TYR A 83 -3.52 -6.62 6.44
C TYR A 83 -3.86 -7.34 7.76
N GLN A 84 -3.16 -8.44 8.07
CA GLN A 84 -3.35 -9.19 9.32
C GLN A 84 -3.12 -8.32 10.57
N ASP A 85 -2.26 -7.30 10.49
CA ASP A 85 -1.97 -6.41 11.61
C ASP A 85 -3.12 -5.44 11.89
N TYR A 86 -3.80 -4.98 10.83
CA TYR A 86 -5.01 -4.14 10.92
C TYR A 86 -6.26 -4.96 11.20
N TYR A 87 -6.31 -6.21 10.73
CA TYR A 87 -7.40 -7.14 11.03
C TYR A 87 -7.36 -7.63 12.50
N GLY A 88 -6.20 -7.60 13.14
CA GLY A 88 -6.01 -8.00 14.55
C GLY A 88 -5.58 -9.45 14.74
N ASP A 89 -5.36 -10.19 13.66
CA ASP A 89 -4.84 -11.58 13.69
C ASP A 89 -3.33 -11.63 13.93
N ARG A 90 -2.64 -10.48 13.78
CA ARG A 90 -1.19 -10.35 13.98
C ARG A 90 -0.84 -9.05 14.72
N ASN A 91 0.24 -9.11 15.50
CA ASN A 91 0.79 -7.93 16.19
C ASN A 91 2.13 -7.48 15.57
N GLY A 92 2.13 -7.19 14.27
CA GLY A 92 3.31 -6.72 13.54
C GLY A 92 3.72 -5.30 13.93
N THR A 93 5.02 -5.03 13.81
CA THR A 93 5.65 -3.77 14.25
C THR A 93 6.14 -2.89 13.09
N ILE A 94 5.96 -3.34 11.85
CA ILE A 94 6.45 -2.65 10.65
C ILE A 94 5.67 -1.35 10.39
N CYS A 95 4.35 -1.35 10.62
CA CYS A 95 3.49 -0.21 10.36
C CYS A 95 3.11 0.50 11.66
N ASN A 96 3.07 1.85 11.62
CA ASN A 96 2.49 2.64 12.71
C ASN A 96 0.96 2.61 12.59
N LYS A 97 0.32 1.57 13.14
CA LYS A 97 -1.13 1.36 13.08
C LYS A 97 -1.91 2.53 13.66
N SER A 98 -1.49 3.04 14.82
CA SER A 98 -2.16 4.15 15.51
C SER A 98 -2.20 5.41 14.65
N LEU A 99 -1.09 5.74 13.99
CA LEU A 99 -1.03 6.89 13.08
C LEU A 99 -1.93 6.69 11.86
N ALA A 100 -1.93 5.49 11.25
CA ALA A 100 -2.77 5.19 10.09
C ALA A 100 -4.26 5.32 10.44
N MET A 101 -4.71 4.68 11.52
CA MET A 101 -6.11 4.76 11.98
C MET A 101 -6.53 6.21 12.26
N LYS A 102 -5.65 7.00 12.88
CA LYS A 102 -5.91 8.43 13.13
C LYS A 102 -6.02 9.25 11.84
N LEU A 103 -5.18 8.98 10.85
CA LEU A 103 -5.19 9.73 9.58
C LEU A 103 -6.37 9.34 8.67
N LEU A 104 -6.82 8.10 8.77
CA LEU A 104 -7.93 7.57 7.98
C LEU A 104 -9.29 7.79 8.64
N ASP A 105 -9.29 8.17 9.92
CA ASP A 105 -10.50 8.22 10.76
C ASP A 105 -11.23 6.87 10.68
N LEU A 106 -10.49 5.80 10.97
CA LEU A 106 -10.90 4.41 10.82
C LEU A 106 -10.70 3.66 12.14
N SER A 107 -11.69 2.89 12.58
CA SER A 107 -11.57 1.95 13.69
C SER A 107 -11.25 0.54 13.22
N GLU A 108 -10.87 -0.34 14.14
CA GLU A 108 -10.67 -1.77 13.81
C GLU A 108 -11.96 -2.46 13.39
N ILE A 109 -13.13 -1.96 13.84
CA ILE A 109 -14.44 -2.48 13.44
C ILE A 109 -14.69 -2.09 12.00
N ASP A 110 -14.54 -0.80 11.66
CA ASP A 110 -14.72 -0.29 10.30
C ASP A 110 -13.82 -1.05 9.31
N PHE A 111 -12.54 -1.28 9.67
CA PHE A 111 -11.62 -2.01 8.79
C PHE A 111 -12.06 -3.45 8.49
N LYS A 112 -12.69 -4.13 9.46
CA LYS A 112 -13.19 -5.50 9.28
C LYS A 112 -14.47 -5.53 8.45
N GLU A 113 -15.31 -4.51 8.55
CA GLU A 113 -16.51 -4.37 7.72
C GLU A 113 -16.15 -4.00 6.28
N ASP A 114 -15.12 -3.16 6.10
CA ASP A 114 -14.69 -2.63 4.81
C ASP A 114 -13.87 -3.62 3.95
N ASP A 115 -13.44 -4.75 4.51
CA ASP A 115 -12.59 -5.78 3.88
C ASP A 115 -13.11 -6.20 2.49
N SER A 116 -14.43 -6.35 2.39
CA SER A 116 -15.12 -6.92 1.24
C SER A 116 -15.69 -5.87 0.29
N LEU A 117 -15.50 -4.58 0.59
CA LEU A 117 -16.06 -3.50 -0.20
C LEU A 117 -15.47 -3.47 -1.60
N GLU A 118 -16.38 -3.34 -2.57
CA GLU A 118 -16.01 -3.01 -3.93
C GLU A 118 -15.54 -1.56 -3.98
N LEU A 119 -14.25 -1.38 -4.29
CA LEU A 119 -13.64 -0.07 -4.36
C LEU A 119 -14.13 0.72 -5.58
N ASN A 120 -14.34 2.02 -5.39
CA ASN A 120 -14.82 2.90 -6.46
C ASN A 120 -13.78 2.96 -7.60
N HIS A 121 -14.20 2.55 -8.79
CA HIS A 121 -13.34 2.43 -9.96
C HIS A 121 -12.76 3.78 -10.43
N ASP A 122 -13.49 4.89 -10.27
CA ASP A 122 -13.02 6.21 -10.67
C ASP A 122 -11.91 6.70 -9.73
N ILE A 123 -12.04 6.42 -8.44
CA ILE A 123 -10.99 6.71 -7.46
C ILE A 123 -9.73 5.84 -7.72
N ILE A 124 -9.90 4.55 -8.05
CA ILE A 124 -8.78 3.65 -8.37
C ILE A 124 -7.99 4.13 -9.58
N LYS A 125 -8.68 4.54 -10.67
CA LYS A 125 -8.02 5.05 -11.88
C LYS A 125 -7.07 6.21 -11.57
N MET A 126 -7.40 7.01 -10.55
CA MET A 126 -6.54 8.10 -10.15
C MET A 126 -5.25 7.62 -9.48
N LEU A 127 -5.18 6.42 -8.89
CA LEU A 127 -3.96 5.95 -8.21
C LEU A 127 -2.76 5.79 -9.15
N PHE A 128 -2.98 5.76 -10.47
CA PHE A 128 -1.99 5.45 -11.51
C PHE A 128 -1.65 6.63 -12.44
#